data_AF-A0A223KP89-F1
#
_entry.id   AF-A0A223KP89-F1
#
_cell.length_a   1.000
_cell.length_b   1.000
_cell.length_c   1.000
_cell.angle_alpha   90.00
_cell.angle_beta   90.00
_cell.angle_gamma   90.00
#
_symmetry.space_group_name_H-M   'P 1'
#
loop_
_entity.id
_entity.type
_entity.pdbx_description
1 polymer ?
#
loop_
_entity_poly.entity_id
_entity_poly.type
_entity_poly.pdbx_seq_one_letter_code
_entity_poly.pdbx_strand_id
1 'polypeptide(L)'
;MSKSISSMIVLAIFFALVLGGCAFTKNPVLKGGYQSEHVNGYVVQLSFQPIDNSFIQYIDNREVDKGTYEQLDNGVYKINGEIQQFEITLNSDDSFEIIVKKLNDGKPITLENIDKTPVYFSPKFDDVEEYRSLIEE
;
A
#
# COMPACT_ATOMS: atom_id res chain seq x y z
N MET A 1 -33.83 48.17 -0.59
CA MET A 1 -33.07 47.39 -1.59
C MET A 1 -31.93 46.57 -0.95
N SER A 2 -32.16 45.91 0.20
CA SER A 2 -31.08 45.29 1.01
C SER A 2 -31.28 43.81 1.38
N LYS A 3 -32.52 43.30 1.41
CA LYS A 3 -32.80 41.91 1.83
C LYS A 3 -32.51 40.86 0.75
N SER A 4 -32.78 41.16 -0.52
CA SER A 4 -32.57 40.23 -1.65
C SER A 4 -31.08 40.00 -1.95
N ILE A 5 -30.25 41.04 -1.88
CA ILE A 5 -28.81 40.96 -2.15
C ILE A 5 -28.09 40.19 -1.02
N SER A 6 -28.48 40.44 0.24
CA SER A 6 -27.94 39.72 1.40
C SER A 6 -28.26 38.21 1.34
N SER A 7 -29.47 37.85 0.90
CA SER A 7 -29.87 36.44 0.74
C SER A 7 -29.10 35.73 -0.38
N MET A 8 -28.77 36.43 -1.48
CA MET A 8 -27.99 35.85 -2.57
C MET A 8 -26.52 35.59 -2.19
N ILE A 9 -25.92 36.48 -1.38
CA ILE A 9 -24.53 36.32 -0.92
C ILE A 9 -24.40 35.11 0.02
N VAL A 10 -25.36 34.93 0.95
CA VAL A 10 -25.36 33.79 1.87
C VAL A 10 -25.52 32.47 1.10
N LEU A 11 -26.38 32.44 0.08
CA LEU A 11 -26.58 31.26 -0.77
C LEU A 11 -25.32 30.92 -1.57
N ALA A 12 -24.64 31.92 -2.14
CA ALA A 12 -23.39 31.73 -2.88
C ALA A 12 -22.26 31.19 -1.98
N ILE A 13 -22.15 31.66 -0.73
CA ILE A 13 -21.19 31.13 0.26
C ILE A 13 -21.52 29.67 0.60
N PHE A 14 -22.80 29.32 0.73
CA PHE A 14 -23.22 27.94 1.00
C PHE A 14 -22.87 27.00 -0.17
N PHE A 15 -23.09 27.43 -1.42
CA PHE A 15 -22.68 26.65 -2.59
C PHE A 15 -21.15 26.53 -2.70
N ALA A 16 -20.39 27.59 -2.41
CA ALA A 16 -18.93 27.54 -2.39
C ALA A 16 -18.38 26.57 -1.31
N LEU A 17 -19.02 26.51 -0.14
CA LEU A 17 -18.65 25.57 0.94
C LEU A 17 -19.00 24.11 0.58
N VAL A 18 -20.16 23.88 -0.05
CA VAL A 18 -20.56 22.54 -0.51
C VAL A 18 -19.65 22.03 -1.64
N LEU A 19 -19.23 22.91 -2.56
CA LEU A 19 -18.32 22.56 -3.65
C LEU A 19 -16.86 22.42 -3.20
N GLY A 20 -16.42 23.22 -2.22
CA GLY A 20 -15.06 23.13 -1.66
C GLY A 20 -14.83 21.90 -0.78
N GLY A 21 -15.89 21.31 -0.21
CA GLY A 21 -15.80 20.14 0.66
C GLY A 21 -15.50 18.81 -0.07
N CYS A 22 -15.75 18.73 -1.37
CA CYS A 22 -15.58 17.49 -2.14
C CYS A 22 -14.20 17.34 -2.82
N ALA A 23 -13.33 18.37 -2.78
CA ALA A 23 -12.08 18.37 -3.54
C ALA A 23 -10.86 17.79 -2.78
N PHE A 24 -11.03 17.31 -1.55
CA PHE A 24 -9.96 16.64 -0.81
C PHE A 24 -10.07 15.13 -0.96
N THR A 25 -9.65 14.60 -2.12
CA THR A 25 -9.27 13.19 -2.21
C THR A 25 -8.00 13.02 -1.38
N LYS A 26 -8.14 12.57 -0.14
CA LYS A 26 -6.97 12.17 0.66
C LYS A 26 -6.32 11.00 -0.06
N ASN A 27 -5.09 11.17 -0.52
CA ASN A 27 -4.31 10.05 -1.02
C ASN A 27 -4.25 8.97 0.08
N PRO A 28 -4.36 7.69 -0.30
CA PRO A 28 -4.22 6.62 0.67
C PRO A 28 -2.84 6.70 1.33
N VAL A 29 -2.78 6.25 2.57
CA VAL A 29 -1.54 6.17 3.35
C VAL A 29 -1.17 4.69 3.43
N LEU A 30 0.08 4.38 3.11
CA LEU A 30 0.61 3.02 3.17
C LEU A 30 0.54 2.48 4.60
N LYS A 31 -0.33 1.49 4.83
CA LYS A 31 -0.51 0.82 6.12
C LYS A 31 -1.34 -0.45 5.95
N GLY A 32 -1.16 -1.41 6.86
CA GLY A 32 -1.98 -2.61 6.91
C GLY A 32 -1.49 -3.72 5.97
N GLY A 33 -2.37 -4.65 5.65
CA GLY A 33 -2.07 -5.80 4.79
C GLY A 33 -2.44 -5.55 3.32
N TYR A 34 -1.54 -5.96 2.44
CA TYR A 34 -1.70 -5.95 1.00
C TYR A 34 -1.45 -7.37 0.46
N GLN A 35 -2.22 -7.79 -0.52
CA GLN A 35 -2.14 -9.16 -1.06
C GLN A 35 -2.37 -9.16 -2.57
N SER A 36 -1.64 -10.04 -3.27
CA SER A 36 -1.88 -10.32 -4.68
C SER A 36 -2.99 -11.36 -4.89
N GLU A 37 -3.54 -11.40 -6.10
CA GLU A 37 -4.14 -12.64 -6.60
C GLU A 37 -3.10 -13.76 -6.69
N HIS A 38 -3.54 -14.99 -6.97
CA HIS A 38 -2.62 -16.10 -7.18
C HIS A 38 -1.78 -15.86 -8.44
N VAL A 39 -0.46 -15.88 -8.31
CA VAL A 39 0.49 -15.78 -9.41
C VAL A 39 1.37 -17.02 -9.39
N ASN A 40 1.29 -17.83 -10.46
CA ASN A 40 2.04 -19.08 -10.60
C ASN A 40 1.90 -20.03 -9.38
N GLY A 41 0.72 -20.04 -8.76
CA GLY A 41 0.40 -20.92 -7.61
C GLY A 41 0.70 -20.32 -6.25
N TYR A 42 1.31 -19.12 -6.18
CA TYR A 42 1.69 -18.44 -4.95
C TYR A 42 0.83 -17.20 -4.71
N VAL A 43 0.70 -16.81 -3.45
CA VAL A 43 0.14 -15.53 -3.02
C VAL A 43 1.25 -14.71 -2.37
N VAL A 44 1.45 -13.48 -2.86
CA VAL A 44 2.40 -12.53 -2.26
C VAL A 44 1.66 -11.57 -1.36
N GLN A 45 2.19 -11.34 -0.16
CA GLN A 45 1.60 -10.44 0.83
C GLN A 45 2.65 -9.48 1.37
N LEU A 46 2.25 -8.23 1.61
CA LEU A 46 3.06 -7.28 2.35
C LEU A 46 2.22 -6.71 3.50
N SER A 47 2.83 -6.62 4.68
CA SER A 47 2.22 -5.99 5.85
C SER A 47 3.05 -4.79 6.28
N PHE A 48 2.45 -3.61 6.35
CA PHE A 48 3.10 -2.36 6.73
C PHE A 48 2.66 -1.88 8.10
N GLN A 49 3.63 -1.62 8.98
CA GLN A 49 3.43 -1.18 10.36
C GLN A 49 3.74 0.33 10.51
N PRO A 50 2.72 1.20 10.62
CA PRO A 50 2.93 2.65 10.65
C PRO A 50 3.48 3.18 11.98
N ILE A 51 3.54 2.37 13.04
CA ILE A 51 4.03 2.81 14.35
C ILE A 51 5.56 2.93 14.36
N ASP A 52 6.24 2.00 13.70
CA ASP A 52 7.70 1.91 13.65
C ASP A 52 8.25 1.95 12.22
N ASN A 53 7.40 2.19 11.23
CA ASN A 53 7.73 2.19 9.80
C ASN A 53 8.40 0.89 9.35
N SER A 54 8.00 -0.24 9.94
CA SER A 54 8.47 -1.56 9.52
C SER A 54 7.55 -2.21 8.49
N PHE A 55 8.08 -3.19 7.76
CA PHE A 55 7.27 -4.05 6.90
C PHE A 55 7.71 -5.50 7.03
N ILE A 56 6.81 -6.41 6.64
CA ILE A 56 7.09 -7.83 6.46
C ILE A 56 6.50 -8.26 5.12
N GLN A 57 7.28 -8.99 4.32
CA GLN A 57 6.84 -9.64 3.10
C GLN A 57 6.65 -11.13 3.34
N TYR A 58 5.53 -11.66 2.84
CA TYR A 58 5.24 -13.08 2.86
C TYR A 58 5.00 -13.62 1.46
N ILE A 59 5.31 -14.91 1.28
CA ILE A 59 4.80 -15.72 0.17
C ILE A 59 4.14 -16.95 0.79
N ASP A 60 2.86 -17.17 0.50
CA ASP A 60 2.03 -18.23 1.12
C ASP A 60 2.20 -18.30 2.64
N ASN A 61 2.13 -17.13 3.30
CA ASN A 61 2.28 -16.94 4.74
C ASN A 61 3.68 -17.23 5.32
N ARG A 62 4.71 -17.51 4.50
CA ARG A 62 6.11 -17.63 4.94
C ARG A 62 6.78 -16.27 4.92
N GLU A 63 7.37 -15.83 6.04
CA GLU A 63 8.16 -14.59 6.10
C GLU A 63 9.41 -14.74 5.22
N VAL A 64 9.41 -14.05 4.08
CA VAL A 64 10.53 -14.10 3.13
C VAL A 64 11.43 -12.89 3.28
N ASP A 65 10.89 -11.72 3.64
CA ASP A 65 11.68 -10.52 3.87
C ASP A 65 11.03 -9.66 4.95
N LYS A 66 11.81 -8.76 5.53
CA LYS A 66 11.35 -7.74 6.46
C LYS A 66 12.33 -6.57 6.48
N GLY A 67 11.89 -5.46 7.02
CA GLY A 67 12.75 -4.30 7.21
C GLY A 67 11.96 -3.06 7.49
N THR A 68 12.36 -1.94 6.88
CA THR A 68 11.72 -0.64 7.07
C THR A 68 11.26 -0.05 5.75
N TYR A 69 10.40 0.97 5.82
CA TYR A 69 10.01 1.75 4.66
C TYR A 69 10.06 3.24 4.96
N GLU A 70 10.29 4.04 3.93
CA GLU A 70 10.27 5.50 4.02
C GLU A 70 9.49 6.10 2.85
N GLN A 71 8.77 7.19 3.10
CA GLN A 71 8.09 7.92 2.06
C GLN A 71 9.07 8.89 1.39
N LEU A 72 9.25 8.77 0.07
CA LEU A 72 10.13 9.65 -0.70
C LEU A 72 9.38 10.87 -1.26
N ASP A 73 8.15 10.65 -1.73
CA ASP A 73 7.26 11.67 -2.28
C ASP A 73 5.79 11.25 -2.08
N ASN A 74 4.83 12.04 -2.57
CA ASN A 74 3.40 11.74 -2.53
C ASN A 74 3.10 10.40 -3.20
N GLY A 75 2.80 9.38 -2.39
CA GLY A 75 2.48 8.03 -2.85
C GLY A 75 3.69 7.18 -3.23
N VAL A 76 4.91 7.71 -3.20
CA VAL A 76 6.13 6.95 -3.54
C VAL A 76 6.85 6.56 -2.25
N TYR A 77 7.11 5.26 -2.10
CA TYR A 77 7.75 4.68 -0.92
C TYR A 77 8.95 3.85 -1.32
N LYS A 78 10.04 4.00 -0.57
CA LYS A 78 11.20 3.11 -0.64
C LYS A 78 11.06 2.03 0.42
N ILE A 79 11.18 0.78 -0.02
CA ILE A 79 11.16 -0.41 0.82
C ILE A 79 12.61 -0.86 1.01
N ASN A 80 13.05 -0.93 2.26
CA ASN A 80 14.40 -1.31 2.66
C ASN A 80 14.33 -2.65 3.40
N GLY A 81 14.31 -3.75 2.66
CA GLY A 81 14.35 -5.11 3.19
C GLY A 81 15.76 -5.57 3.58
N GLU A 82 15.82 -6.65 4.34
CA GLU A 82 17.06 -7.38 4.66
C GLU A 82 17.59 -8.11 3.43
N ILE A 83 16.70 -8.57 2.54
CA ILE A 83 17.06 -9.31 1.32
C ILE A 83 17.08 -8.41 0.08
N GLN A 84 16.04 -7.57 -0.10
CA GLN A 84 15.92 -6.73 -1.30
C GLN A 84 15.48 -5.30 -0.97
N GLN A 85 15.80 -4.37 -1.88
CA GLN A 85 15.34 -2.99 -1.83
C GLN A 85 14.63 -2.64 -3.13
N PHE A 86 13.49 -1.97 -3.01
CA PHE A 86 12.69 -1.57 -4.16
C PHE A 86 11.83 -0.35 -3.83
N GLU A 87 11.23 0.24 -4.86
CA GLU A 87 10.29 1.36 -4.73
C GLU A 87 8.89 0.89 -5.12
N ILE A 88 7.89 1.44 -4.44
CA ILE A 88 6.47 1.26 -4.80
C ILE A 88 5.80 2.61 -4.98
N THR A 89 4.80 2.65 -5.87
CA THR A 89 3.88 3.78 -6.01
C THR A 89 2.50 3.32 -5.57
N LEU A 90 2.01 3.89 -4.47
CA LEU A 90 0.68 3.64 -3.92
C LEU A 90 -0.35 4.43 -4.73
N ASN A 91 -1.20 3.69 -5.44
CA ASN A 91 -2.26 4.23 -6.29
C ASN A 91 -3.43 4.75 -5.46
N SER A 92 -4.28 5.56 -6.09
CA SER A 92 -5.47 6.15 -5.44
C SER A 92 -6.52 5.12 -5.00
N ASP A 93 -6.50 3.93 -5.59
CA ASP A 93 -7.34 2.79 -5.22
C ASP A 93 -6.70 1.90 -4.16
N ASP A 94 -5.60 2.36 -3.54
CA ASP A 94 -4.92 1.69 -2.43
C ASP A 94 -4.33 0.33 -2.85
N SER A 95 -3.80 0.31 -4.07
CA SER A 95 -3.02 -0.78 -4.65
C SER A 95 -1.62 -0.30 -5.03
N PHE A 96 -0.71 -1.24 -5.27
CA PHE A 96 0.59 -0.97 -5.90
C PHE A 96 1.11 -2.22 -6.62
N GLU A 97 2.19 -2.07 -7.37
CA GLU A 97 2.85 -3.19 -8.04
C GLU A 97 4.25 -3.43 -7.46
N ILE A 98 4.67 -4.69 -7.43
CA ILE A 98 6.05 -5.10 -7.13
C ILE A 98 6.56 -6.09 -8.19
N ILE A 99 7.87 -6.31 -8.24
CA ILE A 99 8.48 -7.33 -9.08
C ILE A 99 9.07 -8.41 -8.18
N VAL A 100 8.57 -9.64 -8.31
CA VAL A 100 9.18 -10.84 -7.73
C VAL A 100 9.68 -11.71 -8.88
N LYS A 101 10.96 -11.58 -9.22
CA LYS A 101 11.51 -12.01 -10.51
C LYS A 101 11.31 -13.50 -10.79
N LYS A 102 11.62 -14.38 -9.82
CA LYS A 102 11.50 -15.84 -10.00
C LYS A 102 10.05 -16.32 -9.91
N LEU A 103 9.15 -15.54 -9.33
CA LEU A 103 7.73 -15.89 -9.18
C LEU A 103 6.93 -15.53 -10.43
N ASN A 104 7.22 -14.39 -11.09
CA ASN A 104 6.43 -13.91 -12.22
C ASN A 104 7.26 -13.50 -13.46
N ASP A 105 8.40 -14.15 -13.69
CA ASP A 105 9.30 -13.87 -14.83
C ASP A 105 9.70 -12.38 -14.97
N GLY A 106 9.84 -11.70 -13.83
CA GLY A 106 10.13 -10.26 -13.78
C GLY A 106 8.95 -9.35 -14.17
N LYS A 107 7.76 -9.89 -14.41
CA LYS A 107 6.56 -9.08 -14.64
C LYS A 107 6.00 -8.53 -13.31
N PRO A 108 5.41 -7.33 -13.32
CA PRO A 108 4.77 -6.77 -12.15
C PRO A 108 3.66 -7.67 -11.59
N ILE A 109 3.52 -7.68 -10.27
CA ILE A 109 2.44 -8.30 -9.51
C ILE A 109 1.72 -7.18 -8.78
N THR A 110 0.41 -7.05 -9.01
CA THR A 110 -0.44 -6.10 -8.30
C THR A 110 -0.78 -6.63 -6.91
N LEU A 111 -0.70 -5.77 -5.91
CA LEU A 111 -1.18 -6.01 -4.56
C LEU A 111 -2.24 -4.99 -4.19
N GLU A 112 -3.35 -5.48 -3.66
CA GLU A 112 -4.48 -4.68 -3.20
C GLU A 112 -4.54 -4.66 -1.67
N ASN A 113 -4.98 -3.55 -1.09
CA ASN A 113 -5.20 -3.48 0.35
C ASN A 113 -6.33 -4.43 0.76
N ILE A 114 -6.02 -5.43 1.60
CA ILE A 114 -7.02 -6.36 2.15
C ILE A 114 -7.51 -5.94 3.54
N ASP A 115 -6.67 -5.23 4.30
CA ASP A 115 -7.01 -4.69 5.62
C ASP A 115 -6.11 -3.49 5.96
N LYS A 116 -6.62 -2.56 6.78
CA LYS A 116 -5.85 -1.45 7.37
C LYS A 116 -5.11 -1.83 8.64
N THR A 117 -5.40 -3.01 9.17
CA THR A 117 -4.66 -3.68 10.23
C THR A 117 -3.51 -4.47 9.62
N PRO A 118 -2.27 -4.35 10.16
CA PRO A 118 -1.16 -5.19 9.72
C PRO A 118 -1.46 -6.68 9.94
N VAL A 119 -1.02 -7.51 8.99
CA VAL A 119 -1.21 -8.97 9.02
C VAL A 119 0.08 -9.64 9.49
N TYR A 120 -0.06 -10.67 10.32
CA TYR A 120 1.06 -11.44 10.85
C TYR A 120 0.80 -12.94 10.72
N PHE A 121 1.82 -13.68 10.31
CA PHE A 121 1.81 -15.13 10.25
C PHE A 121 2.87 -15.72 11.19
N SER A 122 2.71 -17.01 11.52
CA SER A 122 3.67 -17.70 12.38
C SER A 122 5.03 -17.79 11.66
N PRO A 123 6.16 -17.47 12.32
CA PRO A 123 7.48 -17.62 11.71
C PRO A 123 7.98 -19.07 11.67
N LYS A 124 7.22 -20.03 12.21
CA LYS A 124 7.64 -21.43 12.35
C LYS A 124 7.18 -22.27 11.16
N PHE A 125 7.99 -22.25 10.10
CA PHE A 125 7.88 -23.19 9.00
C PHE A 125 9.26 -23.77 8.68
N ASP A 126 9.31 -25.04 8.31
CA ASP A 126 10.57 -25.72 7.97
C ASP A 126 11.00 -25.44 6.52
N ASP A 127 10.15 -24.78 5.72
CA ASP A 127 10.33 -24.53 4.28
C ASP A 127 10.67 -23.06 3.95
N VAL A 128 10.88 -22.18 4.93
CA VAL A 128 11.06 -20.72 4.72
C VAL A 128 12.17 -20.39 3.71
N GLU A 129 13.30 -21.09 3.75
CA GLU A 129 14.44 -20.83 2.86
C GLU A 129 14.11 -21.13 1.38
N GLU A 130 13.21 -22.07 1.10
CA GLU A 130 12.72 -22.33 -0.26
C GLU A 130 11.98 -21.10 -0.80
N TYR A 131 11.12 -20.50 0.02
CA TYR A 131 10.35 -19.31 -0.35
C TYR A 131 11.23 -18.06 -0.45
N ARG A 132 12.24 -17.91 0.42
CA ARG A 132 13.22 -16.80 0.32
C ARG A 132 13.96 -16.81 -1.01
N SER A 133 14.30 -17.99 -1.50
CA SER A 133 14.99 -18.12 -2.79
C SER A 133 14.20 -17.54 -3.98
N LEU A 134 12.88 -17.34 -3.85
CA LEU A 134 12.00 -16.74 -4.87
C LEU A 134 12.19 -15.23 -5.03
N ILE A 135 12.67 -14.54 -3.99
CA ILE A 135 12.86 -13.07 -3.99
C ILE A 135 14.32 -12.65 -4.14
N GLU A 136 15.28 -13.55 -3.89
CA GLU A 136 16.70 -13.28 -4.10
C GLU A 136 17.03 -13.11 -5.60
N GLU A 137 17.86 -12.11 -5.93
CA GLU A 137 18.32 -11.83 -7.31
C GLU A 137 19.20 -12.91 -7.92
#